data_AF-A0A259NTX8-F1
#
_entry.id   AF-A0A259NTX8-F1
#
_cell.length_a   1.000
_cell.length_b   1.000
_cell.length_c   1.000
_cell.angle_alpha   90.00
_cell.angle_beta   90.00
_cell.angle_gamma   90.00
#
_symmetry.space_group_name_H-M   'P 1'
#
loop_
_entity.id
_entity.type
_entity.pdbx_description
1 polymer ?
#
loop_
_entity_poly.entity_id
_entity_poly.type
_entity_poly.pdbx_seq_one_letter_code
_entity_poly.pdbx_strand_id
1 'polypeptide(L)'
;MKKYIGIKQVFATPMTREAYNHLRGWTVPADENPADDGYLVEYIDGGKPNHPDYAGYISWSPKDVFERAYKLVDPSDLEMQQAFEAAGAIYPKVSAERIAELMASVQYSVHIVPGTTTTLATAFIQVGSNSFTLATEHTACVDPRNFNAELGAKYAIQKAEVSARNKLWELEGYALAHRFAGE
;
A
#
# COMPACT_ATOMS: atom_id res chain seq x y z
N MET A 1 13.18 22.56 -19.41
CA MET A 1 12.02 21.82 -18.87
C MET A 1 11.57 22.47 -17.57
N LYS A 2 10.27 22.43 -17.24
CA LYS A 2 9.74 22.83 -15.92
C LYS A 2 9.39 21.56 -15.13
N LYS A 3 9.66 21.55 -13.82
CA LYS A 3 9.39 20.42 -12.93
C LYS A 3 8.03 20.59 -12.27
N TYR A 4 7.23 19.53 -12.25
CA TYR A 4 5.93 19.47 -11.58
C TYR A 4 5.87 18.22 -10.70
N ILE A 5 5.08 18.28 -9.63
CA ILE A 5 4.79 17.14 -8.75
C ILE A 5 3.27 16.97 -8.78
N GLY A 6 2.80 15.73 -8.96
CA GLY A 6 1.39 15.38 -8.91
C GLY A 6 1.20 14.11 -8.08
N ILE A 7 0.08 14.06 -7.38
CA ILE A 7 -0.39 12.88 -6.64
C ILE A 7 -1.75 12.52 -7.25
N LYS A 8 -2.00 11.24 -7.48
CA LYS A 8 -3.24 10.73 -8.09
C LYS A 8 -3.68 9.46 -7.41
N GLN A 9 -5.00 9.28 -7.34
CA GLN A 9 -5.61 8.00 -6.98
C GLN A 9 -6.05 7.29 -8.26
N VAL A 10 -5.79 5.99 -8.31
CA VAL A 10 -6.02 5.19 -9.52
C VAL A 10 -6.57 3.82 -9.17
N PHE A 11 -7.42 3.29 -10.04
CA PHE A 11 -7.61 1.84 -10.11
C PHE A 11 -6.48 1.25 -10.93
N ALA A 12 -6.01 0.08 -10.52
CA ALA A 12 -4.97 -0.63 -11.26
C ALA A 12 -5.27 -2.12 -11.37
N THR A 13 -5.04 -2.68 -12.55
CA THR A 13 -5.17 -4.12 -12.81
C THR A 13 -3.90 -4.61 -13.50
N PRO A 14 -3.26 -5.69 -13.02
CA PRO A 14 -2.11 -6.29 -13.69
C PRO A 14 -2.43 -6.58 -15.16
N MET A 15 -1.58 -6.12 -16.07
CA MET A 15 -1.79 -6.24 -17.51
C MET A 15 -0.45 -6.16 -18.24
N THR A 16 -0.19 -7.08 -19.17
CA THR A 16 1.00 -7.01 -20.03
C THR A 16 0.91 -5.86 -21.03
N ARG A 17 2.04 -5.40 -21.55
CA ARG A 17 2.06 -4.39 -22.63
C ARG A 17 1.22 -4.82 -23.83
N GLU A 18 1.31 -6.09 -24.23
CA GLU A 18 0.52 -6.65 -25.33
C GLU A 18 -0.98 -6.55 -25.08
N ALA A 19 -1.45 -7.00 -23.91
CA ALA A 19 -2.86 -6.99 -23.56
C ALA A 19 -3.42 -5.55 -23.55
N TYR A 20 -2.64 -4.59 -23.05
CA TYR A 20 -3.03 -3.18 -23.09
C TYR A 20 -3.09 -2.61 -24.52
N ASN A 21 -2.12 -2.94 -25.38
CA ASN A 21 -2.17 -2.50 -26.78
C ASN A 21 -3.39 -3.09 -27.50
N HIS A 22 -3.69 -4.37 -27.29
CA HIS A 22 -4.91 -4.99 -27.82
C HIS A 22 -6.18 -4.32 -27.32
N LEU A 23 -6.26 -3.99 -26.01
CA LEU A 23 -7.37 -3.22 -25.45
C LEU A 23 -7.56 -1.87 -26.15
N ARG A 24 -6.45 -1.21 -26.52
CA ARG A 24 -6.48 0.08 -27.22
C ARG A 24 -6.70 -0.03 -28.74
N GLY A 25 -6.75 -1.24 -29.29
CA GLY A 25 -6.75 -1.47 -30.74
C GLY A 25 -5.43 -1.08 -31.41
N TRP A 26 -4.33 -1.13 -30.67
CA TRP A 26 -2.98 -0.78 -31.10
C TRP A 26 -2.12 -2.02 -31.32
N THR A 27 -1.09 -1.88 -32.15
CA THR A 27 -0.01 -2.86 -32.27
C THR A 27 1.13 -2.46 -31.35
N VAL A 28 1.71 -3.43 -30.62
CA VAL A 28 2.92 -3.17 -29.82
C VAL A 28 4.04 -2.67 -30.74
N PRO A 29 4.70 -1.54 -30.42
CA PRO A 29 5.87 -1.07 -31.17
C PRO A 29 6.95 -2.16 -31.28
N ALA A 30 7.63 -2.23 -32.43
CA ALA A 30 8.59 -3.31 -32.71
C ALA A 30 9.84 -3.28 -31.80
N ASP A 31 10.15 -2.13 -31.21
CA ASP A 31 11.23 -1.89 -30.26
C ASP A 31 10.81 -2.07 -28.80
N GLU A 32 9.56 -2.45 -28.54
CA GLU A 32 9.03 -2.73 -27.21
C GLU A 32 8.74 -4.22 -27.01
N ASN A 33 9.01 -4.73 -25.81
CA ASN A 33 8.71 -6.12 -25.45
C ASN A 33 7.20 -6.29 -25.15
N PRO A 34 6.45 -7.14 -25.88
CA PRO A 34 5.02 -7.38 -25.63
C PRO A 34 4.73 -8.02 -24.26
N ALA A 35 5.68 -8.82 -23.75
CA ALA A 35 5.56 -9.56 -22.50
C ALA A 35 5.92 -8.75 -21.26
N ASP A 36 6.22 -7.45 -21.40
CA ASP A 36 6.54 -6.62 -20.24
C ASP A 36 5.36 -6.57 -19.26
N ASP A 37 5.65 -6.90 -18.00
CA ASP A 37 4.71 -6.78 -16.89
C ASP A 37 4.40 -5.31 -16.62
N GLY A 38 3.13 -5.03 -16.35
CA GLY A 38 2.69 -3.71 -15.94
C GLY A 38 1.28 -3.72 -15.39
N TYR A 39 0.70 -2.53 -15.35
CA TYR A 39 -0.64 -2.31 -14.86
C TYR A 39 -1.40 -1.41 -15.84
N LEU A 40 -2.62 -1.82 -16.17
CA LEU A 40 -3.65 -0.89 -16.62
C LEU A 40 -3.98 0.02 -15.44
N VAL A 41 -3.99 1.33 -15.69
CA VAL A 41 -4.24 2.37 -14.67
C VAL A 41 -5.41 3.21 -15.13
N GLU A 42 -6.47 3.29 -14.34
CA GLU A 42 -7.63 4.17 -14.57
C GLU A 42 -7.66 5.28 -13.52
N TYR A 43 -7.79 6.54 -13.96
CA TYR A 43 -7.83 7.69 -13.05
C TYR A 43 -9.20 7.86 -12.42
N ILE A 44 -9.23 8.01 -11.09
CA ILE A 44 -10.46 8.17 -10.30
C ILE A 44 -10.91 9.63 -10.27
N ASP A 45 -9.95 10.57 -10.22
CA ASP A 45 -10.14 12.00 -9.98
C ASP A 45 -10.37 12.83 -11.25
N GLY A 46 -10.65 12.17 -12.38
CA GLY A 46 -11.10 12.80 -13.61
C GLY A 46 -10.19 12.61 -14.82
N GLY A 47 -10.39 13.48 -15.82
CA GLY A 47 -9.85 13.32 -17.16
C GLY A 47 -10.88 12.71 -18.11
N LYS A 48 -10.94 13.20 -19.35
CA LYS A 48 -11.84 12.66 -20.36
C LYS A 48 -11.47 11.20 -20.63
N PRO A 49 -12.41 10.24 -20.56
CA PRO A 49 -12.14 8.85 -20.93
C PRO A 49 -11.56 8.76 -22.34
N ASN A 50 -10.57 7.88 -22.49
CA ASN A 50 -9.92 7.59 -23.78
C ASN A 50 -10.26 6.17 -24.29
N HIS A 51 -11.21 5.50 -23.64
CA HIS A 51 -11.74 4.19 -24.02
C HIS A 51 -13.25 4.12 -23.64
N PRO A 52 -14.12 3.55 -24.50
CA PRO A 52 -15.58 3.54 -24.25
C PRO A 52 -16.02 2.76 -23.02
N ASP A 53 -15.27 1.70 -22.66
CA ASP A 53 -15.64 0.80 -21.56
C ASP A 53 -15.15 1.26 -20.17
N TYR A 54 -14.50 2.42 -20.08
CA TYR A 54 -13.94 2.94 -18.82
C TYR A 54 -14.52 4.32 -18.50
N ALA A 55 -14.74 4.57 -17.20
CA ALA A 55 -15.32 5.82 -16.71
C ALA A 55 -14.26 6.92 -16.59
N GLY A 56 -13.00 6.54 -16.38
CA GLY A 56 -11.83 7.42 -16.28
C GLY A 56 -10.90 7.36 -17.49
N TYR A 57 -9.87 8.20 -17.46
CA TYR A 57 -8.76 8.09 -18.39
C TYR A 57 -7.92 6.86 -18.07
N ILE A 58 -7.71 5.96 -19.04
CA ILE A 58 -6.85 4.80 -18.87
C ILE A 58 -5.45 5.01 -19.45
N SER A 59 -4.45 4.47 -18.77
CA SER A 59 -3.06 4.38 -19.25
C SER A 59 -2.45 3.05 -18.86
N TRP A 60 -1.23 2.78 -19.33
CA TRP A 60 -0.45 1.62 -18.90
C TRP A 60 0.86 2.09 -18.29
N SER A 61 1.21 1.49 -17.15
CA SER A 61 2.46 1.75 -16.47
C SER A 61 3.29 0.46 -16.39
N PRO A 62 4.58 0.49 -16.73
CA PRO A 62 5.49 -0.61 -16.41
C PRO A 62 5.42 -0.96 -14.92
N LYS A 63 5.56 -2.24 -14.59
CA LYS A 63 5.40 -2.76 -13.23
C LYS A 63 6.29 -2.05 -12.22
N ASP A 64 7.57 -1.90 -12.55
CA ASP A 64 8.56 -1.28 -11.68
C ASP A 64 8.28 0.22 -11.47
N VAL A 65 7.80 0.92 -12.50
CA VAL A 65 7.36 2.31 -12.41
C VAL A 65 6.12 2.42 -11.52
N PHE A 66 5.15 1.53 -11.71
CA PHE A 66 3.90 1.54 -10.96
C PHE A 66 4.14 1.26 -9.47
N GLU A 67 4.83 0.18 -9.13
CA GLU A 67 5.05 -0.23 -7.73
C GLU A 67 5.93 0.76 -6.95
N ARG A 68 6.78 1.53 -7.65
CA ARG A 68 7.50 2.66 -7.06
C ARG A 68 6.60 3.86 -6.81
N ALA A 69 5.73 4.20 -7.75
CA ALA A 69 4.93 5.43 -7.72
C ALA A 69 3.63 5.31 -6.91
N TYR A 70 3.02 4.13 -6.88
CA TYR A 70 1.73 3.87 -6.26
C TYR A 70 1.88 2.92 -5.08
N LYS A 71 1.04 3.14 -4.07
CA LYS A 71 0.93 2.28 -2.89
C LYS A 71 -0.49 1.78 -2.79
N LEU A 72 -0.62 0.46 -2.60
CA LEU A 72 -1.90 -0.19 -2.48
C LEU A 72 -2.53 0.21 -1.15
N VAL A 73 -3.80 0.62 -1.18
CA VAL A 73 -4.62 0.74 0.03
C VAL A 73 -5.08 -0.66 0.41
N ASP A 74 -5.01 -1.00 1.71
CA ASP A 74 -5.44 -2.33 2.16
C ASP A 74 -6.92 -2.56 1.80
N PRO A 75 -7.27 -3.68 1.15
CA PRO A 75 -8.66 -3.93 0.75
C PRO A 75 -9.63 -3.93 1.92
N SER A 76 -9.21 -4.41 3.10
CA SER A 76 -10.07 -4.44 4.28
C SER A 76 -10.35 -3.05 4.83
N ASP A 77 -9.38 -2.13 4.73
CA ASP A 77 -9.54 -0.72 5.10
C ASP A 77 -10.53 -0.02 4.15
N LEU A 78 -10.43 -0.29 2.84
CA LEU A 78 -11.36 0.24 1.83
C LEU A 78 -12.78 -0.30 2.02
N GLU A 79 -12.93 -1.61 2.20
CA GLU A 79 -14.23 -2.25 2.44
C GLU A 79 -14.91 -1.65 3.68
N MET A 80 -14.15 -1.46 4.77
CA MET A 80 -14.66 -0.83 5.98
C MET A 80 -15.12 0.61 5.72
N GLN A 81 -14.30 1.43 5.07
CA GLN A 81 -14.66 2.82 4.75
C GLN A 81 -15.92 2.89 3.88
N GLN A 82 -15.98 2.10 2.81
CA GLN A 82 -17.13 2.04 1.90
C GLN A 82 -18.40 1.59 2.62
N ALA A 83 -18.33 0.62 3.52
CA ALA A 83 -19.48 0.17 4.29
C ALA A 83 -20.06 1.29 5.18
N PHE A 84 -19.21 2.06 5.86
CA PHE A 84 -19.68 3.21 6.66
C PHE A 84 -20.23 4.34 5.80
N GLU A 85 -19.62 4.61 4.64
CA GLU A 85 -20.10 5.63 3.71
C GLU A 85 -21.46 5.26 3.10
N ALA A 86 -21.63 4.00 2.70
CA ALA A 86 -22.91 3.47 2.24
C ALA A 86 -24.00 3.52 3.32
N ALA A 87 -23.61 3.44 4.60
CA ALA A 87 -24.50 3.64 5.74
C ALA A 87 -24.80 5.12 6.07
N GLY A 88 -24.27 6.06 5.28
CA GLY A 88 -24.55 7.49 5.43
C GLY A 88 -23.62 8.22 6.42
N ALA A 89 -22.43 7.69 6.70
CA ALA A 89 -21.46 8.36 7.57
C ALA A 89 -20.92 9.66 6.96
N ILE A 90 -21.38 10.81 7.50
CA ILE A 90 -21.00 12.17 7.07
C ILE A 90 -20.14 12.94 8.07
N TYR A 91 -19.90 12.37 9.25
CA TYR A 91 -19.10 13.00 10.32
C TYR A 91 -17.60 12.72 10.13
N PRO A 92 -16.71 13.51 10.78
CA PRO A 92 -15.27 13.31 10.73
C PRO A 92 -14.86 11.87 11.04
N LYS A 93 -14.01 11.29 10.19
CA LYS A 93 -13.53 9.92 10.29
C LYS A 93 -12.08 9.81 9.84
N VAL A 94 -11.35 8.84 10.38
CA VAL A 94 -10.08 8.42 9.81
C VAL A 94 -10.36 7.69 8.50
N SER A 95 -9.56 7.96 7.47
CA SER A 95 -9.76 7.36 6.14
C SER A 95 -8.73 6.27 5.86
N ALA A 96 -9.10 5.31 5.02
CA ALA A 96 -8.24 4.23 4.54
C ALA A 96 -7.02 4.79 3.81
N GLU A 97 -7.18 5.89 3.07
CA GLU A 97 -6.07 6.55 2.37
C GLU A 97 -5.06 7.10 3.37
N ARG A 98 -5.52 7.72 4.45
CA ARG A 98 -4.64 8.24 5.51
C ARG A 98 -3.80 7.12 6.14
N ILE A 99 -4.41 5.97 6.38
CA ILE A 99 -3.71 4.80 6.92
C ILE A 99 -2.71 4.24 5.90
N ALA A 100 -3.08 4.17 4.63
CA ALA A 100 -2.17 3.75 3.57
C ALA A 100 -0.95 4.68 3.43
N GLU A 101 -1.14 6.00 3.52
CA GLU A 101 -0.05 6.99 3.51
C GLU A 101 0.93 6.80 4.68
N LEU A 102 0.39 6.55 5.88
CA LEU A 102 1.20 6.28 7.06
C LEU A 102 1.94 4.95 6.92
N MET A 103 1.25 3.88 6.51
CA MET A 103 1.85 2.56 6.27
C MET A 103 2.94 2.60 5.21
N ALA A 104 2.81 3.43 4.17
CA ALA A 104 3.85 3.65 3.17
C ALA A 104 5.14 4.26 3.74
N SER A 105 5.05 4.91 4.90
CA SER A 105 6.18 5.52 5.62
C SER A 105 6.74 4.62 6.75
N VAL A 106 6.11 3.48 7.02
CA VAL A 106 6.56 2.52 8.04
C VAL A 106 7.82 1.82 7.56
N GLN A 107 8.79 1.73 8.46
CA GLN A 107 10.05 1.04 8.27
C GLN A 107 10.13 -0.15 9.22
N TYR A 108 10.92 -1.16 8.83
CA TYR A 108 11.07 -2.40 9.59
C TYR A 108 12.55 -2.67 9.89
N SER A 109 12.82 -3.06 11.13
CA SER A 109 14.12 -3.59 11.55
C SER A 109 13.95 -5.01 12.03
N VAL A 110 14.77 -5.93 11.51
CA VAL A 110 14.72 -7.35 11.85
C VAL A 110 15.92 -7.74 12.70
N HIS A 111 15.69 -8.54 13.75
CA HIS A 111 16.74 -9.04 14.62
C HIS A 111 16.50 -10.49 15.01
N ILE A 112 17.53 -11.33 14.91
CA ILE A 112 17.48 -12.71 15.39
C ILE A 112 18.00 -12.73 16.82
N VAL A 113 17.22 -13.27 17.75
CA VAL A 113 17.61 -13.37 19.15
C VAL A 113 18.74 -14.42 19.27
N PRO A 114 19.95 -14.03 19.76
CA PRO A 114 21.10 -14.92 19.79
C PRO A 114 20.83 -16.24 20.52
N GLY A 115 21.26 -17.35 19.93
CA GLY A 115 21.09 -18.69 20.49
C GLY A 115 19.67 -19.27 20.39
N THR A 116 18.77 -18.63 19.63
CA THR A 116 17.40 -19.10 19.43
C THR A 116 17.03 -19.16 17.94
N THR A 117 15.83 -19.66 17.64
CA THR A 117 15.21 -19.57 16.31
C THR A 117 14.31 -18.34 16.16
N THR A 118 14.27 -17.47 17.17
CA THR A 118 13.35 -16.34 17.25
C THR A 118 13.84 -15.20 16.38
N THR A 119 13.00 -14.80 15.41
CA THR A 119 13.19 -13.62 14.58
C THR A 119 12.18 -12.56 14.99
N LEU A 120 12.68 -11.41 15.43
CA LEU A 120 11.90 -10.22 15.75
C LEU A 120 11.82 -9.30 14.53
N ALA A 121 10.68 -8.65 14.34
CA ALA A 121 10.53 -7.51 13.44
C ALA A 121 9.90 -6.35 14.20
N THR A 122 10.59 -5.21 14.23
CA THR A 122 10.10 -3.96 14.82
C THR A 122 9.68 -3.02 13.70
N ALA A 123 8.40 -2.67 13.67
CA ALA A 123 7.81 -1.66 12.81
C ALA A 123 7.88 -0.28 13.49
N PHE A 124 8.40 0.72 12.81
CA PHE A 124 8.50 2.08 13.31
C PHE A 124 8.26 3.10 12.22
N ILE A 125 7.81 4.30 12.61
CA ILE A 125 7.51 5.40 11.70
C ILE A 125 8.23 6.66 12.18
N GLN A 126 8.72 7.45 11.23
CA GLN A 126 9.36 8.74 11.53
C GLN A 126 8.29 9.81 11.76
N VAL A 127 8.29 10.42 12.95
CA VAL A 127 7.42 11.54 13.32
C VAL A 127 8.29 12.74 13.69
N GLY A 128 8.44 13.66 12.74
CA GLY A 128 9.41 14.75 12.87
C GLY A 128 10.84 14.20 12.98
N SER A 129 11.53 14.54 14.08
CA SER A 129 12.86 14.01 14.38
C SER A 129 12.85 12.66 15.10
N ASN A 130 11.69 12.17 15.54
CA ASN A 130 11.59 11.02 16.42
C ASN A 130 11.19 9.77 15.64
N SER A 131 11.84 8.64 15.93
CA SER A 131 11.39 7.33 15.49
C SER A 131 10.40 6.79 16.51
N PHE A 132 9.16 6.60 16.10
CA PHE A 132 8.08 6.08 16.93
C PHE A 132 7.85 4.61 16.60
N THR A 133 8.01 3.73 17.60
CA THR A 133 7.74 2.30 17.44
C THR A 133 6.24 2.04 17.44
N LEU A 134 5.76 1.38 16.39
CA LEU A 134 4.35 0.99 16.25
C LEU A 134 4.10 -0.41 16.81
N ALA A 135 4.98 -1.37 16.51
CA ALA A 135 4.87 -2.75 16.94
C ALA A 135 6.22 -3.46 16.93
N THR A 136 6.36 -4.49 17.77
CA THR A 136 7.43 -5.49 17.68
C THR A 136 6.80 -6.86 17.71
N GLU A 137 6.94 -7.61 16.62
CA GLU A 137 6.37 -8.94 16.44
C GLU A 137 7.46 -9.98 16.26
N HIS A 138 7.09 -11.26 16.36
CA HIS A 138 8.07 -12.34 16.23
C HIS A 138 7.53 -13.60 15.55
N THR A 139 8.47 -14.39 15.05
CA THR A 139 8.29 -15.78 14.64
C THR A 139 9.43 -16.63 15.18
N ALA A 140 9.15 -17.91 15.45
CA ALA A 140 10.15 -18.87 15.88
C ALA A 140 9.70 -20.27 15.47
N CYS A 141 10.63 -21.11 15.02
CA CYS A 141 10.38 -22.53 14.81
C CYS A 141 10.85 -23.34 16.04
N VAL A 142 10.16 -24.44 16.35
CA VAL A 142 10.47 -25.25 17.54
C VAL A 142 11.81 -25.97 17.39
N ASP A 143 12.06 -26.58 16.22
CA ASP A 143 13.29 -27.30 15.93
C ASP A 143 14.28 -26.39 15.19
N PRO A 144 15.51 -26.17 15.69
CA PRO A 144 16.52 -25.36 15.03
C PRO A 144 16.90 -25.84 13.63
N ARG A 145 16.70 -27.11 13.30
CA ARG A 145 16.95 -27.65 11.95
C ARG A 145 15.98 -27.10 10.90
N ASN A 146 14.83 -26.59 11.33
CA ASN A 146 13.85 -25.92 10.49
C ASN A 146 14.08 -24.39 10.39
N PHE A 147 15.13 -23.87 11.05
CA PHE A 147 15.36 -22.43 11.07
C PHE A 147 15.72 -21.91 9.69
N ASN A 148 15.00 -20.89 9.26
CA ASN A 148 15.25 -20.17 8.02
C ASN A 148 15.09 -18.67 8.31
N ALA A 149 16.21 -17.94 8.31
CA ALA A 149 16.26 -16.53 8.65
C ALA A 149 15.43 -15.65 7.69
N GLU A 150 15.43 -15.97 6.39
CA GLU A 150 14.69 -15.21 5.38
C GLU A 150 13.18 -15.38 5.56
N LEU A 151 12.71 -16.62 5.77
CA LEU A 151 11.30 -16.88 6.05
C LEU A 151 10.88 -16.30 7.40
N GLY A 152 11.73 -16.43 8.43
CA GLY A 152 11.50 -15.83 9.74
C GLY A 152 11.32 -14.31 9.65
N ALA A 153 12.20 -13.64 8.90
CA ALA A 153 12.12 -12.20 8.65
C ALA A 153 10.85 -11.83 7.89
N LYS A 154 10.55 -12.52 6.78
CA LYS A 154 9.34 -12.30 5.96
C LYS A 154 8.08 -12.35 6.82
N TYR A 155 7.89 -13.43 7.59
CA TYR A 155 6.67 -13.63 8.37
C TYR A 155 6.63 -12.75 9.63
N ALA A 156 7.76 -12.42 10.23
CA ALA A 156 7.80 -11.44 11.32
C ALA A 156 7.41 -10.04 10.84
N ILE A 157 7.92 -9.61 9.67
CA ILE A 157 7.52 -8.33 9.04
C ILE A 157 6.03 -8.33 8.72
N GLN A 158 5.48 -9.39 8.12
CA GLN A 158 4.05 -9.46 7.80
C GLN A 158 3.17 -9.32 9.06
N LYS A 159 3.56 -9.96 10.18
CA LYS A 159 2.86 -9.75 11.46
C LYS A 159 3.00 -8.30 11.95
N ALA A 160 4.21 -7.76 11.92
CA ALA A 160 4.48 -6.40 12.36
C ALA A 160 3.72 -5.36 11.53
N GLU A 161 3.54 -5.61 10.24
CA GLU A 161 2.75 -4.77 9.32
C GLU A 161 1.28 -4.72 9.75
N VAL A 162 0.67 -5.88 10.04
CA VAL A 162 -0.72 -5.94 10.53
C VAL A 162 -0.86 -5.22 11.88
N SER A 163 0.04 -5.50 12.83
CA SER A 163 0.02 -4.84 14.15
C SER A 163 0.24 -3.32 14.03
N ALA A 164 1.14 -2.88 13.14
CA ALA A 164 1.39 -1.46 12.90
C ALA A 164 0.17 -0.77 12.26
N ARG A 165 -0.47 -1.38 11.26
CA ARG A 165 -1.70 -0.86 10.62
C ARG A 165 -2.81 -0.66 11.65
N ASN A 166 -3.08 -1.69 12.45
CA ASN A 166 -4.07 -1.62 13.52
C ASN A 166 -3.74 -0.52 14.54
N LYS A 167 -2.46 -0.37 14.90
CA LYS A 167 -2.02 0.67 15.83
C LYS A 167 -2.19 2.07 15.24
N LEU A 168 -1.95 2.26 13.95
CA LEU A 168 -2.17 3.54 13.28
C LEU A 168 -3.65 3.92 13.22
N TRP A 169 -4.55 2.96 12.94
CA TRP A 169 -6.00 3.19 13.06
C TRP A 169 -6.40 3.67 14.45
N GLU A 170 -5.91 2.99 15.50
CA GLU A 170 -6.16 3.37 16.90
C GLU A 170 -5.64 4.80 17.20
N LEU A 171 -4.40 5.09 16.80
CA LEU A 171 -3.74 6.37 17.10
C LEU A 171 -4.32 7.55 16.31
N GLU A 172 -4.63 7.37 15.03
CA GLU A 172 -5.31 8.41 14.24
C GLU A 172 -6.74 8.63 14.74
N GLY A 173 -7.42 7.57 15.21
CA GLY A 173 -8.72 7.68 15.87
C GLY A 173 -8.65 8.45 17.18
N TYR A 174 -7.65 8.16 18.02
CA TYR A 174 -7.38 8.89 19.26
C TYR A 174 -7.06 10.37 18.98
N ALA A 175 -6.21 10.65 17.98
CA ALA A 175 -5.87 12.01 17.58
C ALA A 175 -7.10 12.77 17.05
N LEU A 176 -7.96 12.10 16.29
CA LEU A 176 -9.23 12.65 15.83
C LEU A 176 -10.13 13.00 17.01
N ALA A 177 -10.31 12.08 17.96
CA ALA A 177 -11.11 12.31 19.16
C ALA A 177 -10.65 13.54 19.94
N HIS A 178 -9.33 13.74 20.11
CA HIS A 178 -8.79 14.94 20.76
C HIS A 178 -9.07 16.24 20.01
N ARG A 179 -9.05 16.22 18.67
CA ARG A 179 -9.38 17.42 17.87
C ARG A 179 -10.84 17.86 18.07
N PHE A 180 -11.74 16.91 18.32
CA PHE A 180 -13.17 17.16 18.50
C PHE A 180 -13.62 17.21 19.97
N ALA A 181 -12.79 16.79 20.93
CA ALA A 181 -13.11 16.84 22.35
C ALA A 181 -13.19 18.28 22.92
N GLY A 182 -12.79 19.28 22.14
CA GLY A 182 -12.87 20.71 22.50
C GLY A 182 -14.04 21.48 21.86
N GLU A 183 -14.92 20.80 21.13
CA GLU A 183 -16.19 21.33 20.57
C GLU A 183 -17.38 20.96 21.47
#